data_AF-A0A9Q4CYW7-F1
#
_entry.id   AF-A0A9Q4CYW7-F1
#
_cell.length_a   1.000
_cell.length_b   1.000
_cell.length_c   1.000
_cell.angle_alpha   90.00
_cell.angle_beta   90.00
_cell.angle_gamma   90.00
#
_symmetry.space_group_name_H-M   'P 1'
#
loop_
_entity.id
_entity.type
_entity.pdbx_description
1 polymer ?
#
loop_
_entity_poly.entity_id
_entity_poly.type
_entity_poly.pdbx_seq_one_letter_code
_entity_poly.pdbx_strand_id
1 'polypeptide(L)' 'MAWVYVLKLMDSRFQASCLAARLEDGYPYAVVPVKPPRYVGVFRTQRGRYGVKILW' A
#
# COMPACT_ATOMS: atom_id res chain seq x y z
N MET A 1 11.19 8.54 9.34
CA MET A 1 9.85 8.31 8.77
C MET A 1 10.03 8.08 7.28
N ALA A 2 10.16 6.82 6.86
CA ALA A 2 10.43 6.47 5.47
C ALA A 2 9.15 5.97 4.80
N TRP A 3 8.85 6.51 3.62
CA TRP A 3 7.78 6.01 2.77
C TRP A 3 8.23 4.70 2.12
N VAL A 4 7.44 3.65 2.26
CA VAL A 4 7.64 2.38 1.58
C VAL A 4 6.60 2.26 0.47
N TYR A 5 7.07 1.98 -0.74
CA TYR A 5 6.22 1.84 -1.92
C TYR A 5 6.06 0.37 -2.27
N VAL A 6 4.82 -0.06 -2.47
CA VAL A 6 4.57 -1.43 -2.91
C VAL A 6 5.01 -1.57 -4.37
N LEU A 7 5.80 -2.62 -4.65
CA LEU A 7 6.36 -2.90 -5.97
C LEU A 7 5.29 -3.08 -7.06
N LYS A 8 4.09 -3.55 -6.68
CA LYS A 8 3.00 -3.82 -7.61
C LYS A 8 2.22 -2.56 -7.93
N LEU A 9 2.22 -2.19 -9.21
CA LEU A 9 1.33 -1.18 -9.77
C LEU A 9 0.08 -1.85 -10.36
N MET A 10 -1.06 -1.17 -10.26
CA MET A 10 -2.37 -1.59 -10.72
C MET A 10 -2.87 -0.66 -11.83
N ASP A 11 -3.72 -1.17 -12.70
CA ASP A 11 -4.28 -0.39 -13.82
C ASP A 11 -5.47 0.48 -13.39
N SER A 12 -6.15 0.12 -12.30
CA SER A 12 -7.27 0.89 -11.76
C SER A 12 -7.06 1.32 -10.31
N ARG A 13 -7.66 2.47 -9.96
CA ARG A 13 -7.70 2.95 -8.56
C ARG A 13 -8.37 1.92 -7.65
N PHE A 14 -9.41 1.26 -8.13
CA PHE A 14 -10.16 0.26 -7.38
C PHE A 14 -9.25 -0.89 -6.91
N GLN A 15 -8.47 -1.47 -7.83
CA GLN A 15 -7.52 -2.54 -7.49
C GLN A 15 -6.49 -2.09 -6.45
N ALA A 16 -5.97 -0.86 -6.58
CA ALA A 16 -5.03 -0.30 -5.60
C ALA A 16 -5.69 -0.04 -4.24
N SER A 17 -6.95 0.40 -4.21
CA SER A 17 -7.72 0.57 -2.96
C SER A 17 -7.97 -0.76 -2.24
N CYS A 18 -8.28 -1.84 -2.97
CA CYS A 18 -8.41 -3.17 -2.36
C CYS A 18 -7.10 -3.64 -1.72
N LEU A 19 -5.96 -3.35 -2.37
CA LEU A 19 -4.65 -3.67 -1.81
C LEU A 19 -4.34 -2.81 -0.57
N ALA A 20 -4.66 -1.52 -0.60
CA ALA A 20 -4.49 -0.62 0.54
C ALA A 20 -5.30 -1.11 1.75
N ALA A 21 -6.58 -1.46 1.58
CA ALA A 21 -7.42 -2.00 2.65
C ALA A 21 -6.83 -3.29 3.25
N ARG A 22 -6.35 -4.22 2.41
CA ARG A 22 -5.66 -5.43 2.91
C ARG A 22 -4.38 -5.15 3.68
N LEU A 23 -3.66 -4.09 3.32
CA LEU A 23 -2.46 -3.65 4.02
C LEU A 23 -2.80 -2.94 5.33
N GLU A 24 -3.94 -2.28 5.45
CA GLU A 24 -4.44 -1.76 6.73
C GLU A 24 -4.91 -2.88 7.65
N ASP A 25 -5.60 -3.89 7.11
CA ASP A 25 -6.06 -5.09 7.84
C ASP A 25 -4.91 -6.01 8.29
N GLY A 26 -3.67 -5.79 7.81
CA GLY A 26 -2.47 -6.44 8.33
C GLY A 26 -2.03 -7.73 7.62
N TYR A 27 -2.52 -8.02 6.40
CA TYR A 27 -2.25 -9.29 5.69
C TYR A 27 -0.87 -9.39 4.98
N PRO A 28 0.17 -8.65 5.41
CA PRO A 28 1.52 -9.21 5.38
C PRO A 28 2.27 -9.17 6.73
N TYR A 29 1.79 -8.38 7.68
CA TYR A 29 2.45 -8.19 8.99
C TYR A 29 2.00 -9.22 10.03
N ALA A 30 0.97 -10.01 9.74
CA ALA A 30 0.62 -11.16 10.57
C ALA A 30 1.73 -12.24 10.56
N VAL A 31 2.60 -12.26 9.55
CA VAL A 31 3.67 -13.27 9.40
C VAL A 31 5.01 -12.80 10.00
N VAL A 32 5.23 -11.49 10.10
CA VAL A 32 6.46 -10.89 10.64
C VAL A 32 6.04 -9.86 11.69
N PRO A 33 6.54 -9.91 12.93
CA PRO A 33 6.15 -8.98 14.00
C PRO A 33 6.69 -7.57 13.70
N VAL A 34 5.97 -6.85 12.84
CA VAL A 34 6.21 -5.46 12.48
C VAL A 34 5.06 -4.65 13.05
N LYS A 35 5.38 -3.50 13.68
CA LYS A 35 4.36 -2.56 14.16
C LYS A 35 3.43 -2.17 13.02
N PRO A 36 2.12 -2.03 13.22
CA PRO A 36 1.20 -1.63 12.16
C PRO A 36 1.63 -0.28 11.54
N PRO A 37 1.42 -0.09 10.23
CA PRO A 37 1.74 1.17 9.58
C PRO A 37 0.87 2.31 10.11
N ARG A 38 1.45 3.50 10.25
CA ARG A 38 0.74 4.73 10.63
C ARG A 38 -0.17 5.24 9.53
N TYR A 39 0.18 4.99 8.27
CA TYR A 39 -0.60 5.44 7.13
C TYR A 39 -0.43 4.49 5.96
N VAL A 40 -1.53 4.17 5.29
CA VAL A 40 -1.58 3.47 4.01
C VAL A 40 -2.36 4.34 3.04
N GLY A 41 -1.90 4.47 1.79
CA GLY A 41 -2.60 5.29 0.82
C GLY A 41 -2.30 4.93 -0.62
N VAL A 42 -3.25 5.20 -1.49
CA VAL A 42 -3.12 5.01 -2.94
C VAL A 42 -2.50 6.26 -3.56
N PHE A 43 -1.55 6.08 -4.48
CA PHE A 43 -1.01 7.14 -5.32
C PHE A 43 -1.17 6.80 -6.80
N ARG A 44 -1.17 7.83 -7.65
CA ARG A 44 -1.18 7.67 -9.11
C ARG A 44 0.18 8.07 -9.66
N THR A 45 0.76 7.23 -10.49
CA THR A 45 1.98 7.52 -11.24
C THR A 45 1.70 8.50 -12.38
N GLN A 46 2.73 9.20 -12.85
CA GLN A 46 2.62 10.05 -14.04
C GLN A 46 2.19 9.28 -15.30
N ARG A 47 2.47 7.96 -15.34
CA ARG A 47 2.07 7.05 -16.43
C ARG A 47 0.64 6.50 -16.27
N GLY A 48 -0.13 7.01 -15.31
CA GLY A 48 -1.54 6.67 -15.12
C GLY A 48 -1.82 5.44 -14.26
N ARG A 49 -0.83 4.59 -13.97
CA ARG A 49 -0.96 3.43 -13.06
C ARG A 49 -1.07 3.85 -11.60
N TYR A 50 -1.66 3.00 -10.78
CA TYR A 50 -1.90 3.22 -9.36
C TYR A 50 -1.00 2.33 -8.50
N GLY A 51 -0.48 2.85 -7.40
CA GLY A 51 0.30 2.09 -6.43
C GLY A 51 -0.15 2.39 -5.01
N VAL A 52 0.37 1.62 -4.06
CA VAL A 52 0.13 1.85 -2.62
C VAL A 52 1.44 2.27 -1.96
N LYS A 53 1.36 3.29 -1.10
CA LYS A 53 2.46 3.77 -0.26
C LYS A 53 2.09 3.59 1.20
N ILE A 54 3.09 3.29 2.01
CA ILE A 54 2.97 2.94 3.41
C ILE A 54 3.94 3.82 4.21
N LEU A 55 3.53 4.29 5.38
CA LEU A 55 4.35 5.00 6.33
C LEU A 55 4.31 4.28 7.69
N TRP A 56 5.48 4.01 8.25
CA TRP A 56 5.63 3.45 9.61
C TRP A 56 5.82 4.55 10.66
#